data_AF-A0A378MV66-F1
#
_entry.id   AF-A0A378MV66-F1
#
_cell.length_a   1.000
_cell.length_b   1.000
_cell.length_c   1.000
_cell.angle_alpha   90.00
_cell.angle_beta   90.00
_cell.angle_gamma   90.00
#
_symmetry.space_group_name_H-M   'P 1'
#
loop_
_entity.id
_entity.type
_entity.pdbx_description
1 polymer ?
#
loop_
_entity_poly.entity_id
_entity_poly.type
_entity_poly.pdbx_seq_one_letter_code
_entity_poly.pdbx_strand_id
1 'polypeptide(L)'
;MIQLINETQQHDKFRQICDKWQLVEDKSSPLALVLTEERLELRKLDEPKLGAIAVNFVDGTMAHRRKFGGGRGEAVAKAVALKGIICQL
;
A
#
# COMPACT_ATOMS: atom_id res chain seq x y z
N MET A 1 2.88 -5.28 -15.66
CA MET A 1 1.72 -5.07 -16.53
C MET A 1 0.48 -5.27 -15.67
N ILE A 2 -0.25 -4.18 -15.40
CA ILE A 2 -1.38 -4.09 -14.47
C ILE A 2 -2.44 -3.16 -15.07
N GLN A 3 -3.73 -3.34 -14.76
CA GLN A 3 -4.74 -2.38 -15.20
C GLN A 3 -4.64 -1.09 -14.39
N LEU A 4 -4.73 0.06 -15.05
CA LEU A 4 -4.65 1.38 -14.42
C LEU A 4 -6.00 2.08 -14.57
N ILE A 5 -6.71 2.26 -13.46
CA ILE A 5 -8.07 2.82 -13.44
C ILE A 5 -8.07 4.07 -12.57
N ASN A 6 -8.61 5.17 -13.11
CA ASN A 6 -8.84 6.39 -12.35
C ASN A 6 -10.35 6.64 -12.23
N GLU A 7 -10.89 6.51 -11.01
CA GLU A 7 -12.28 6.83 -10.66
C GLU A 7 -12.44 8.28 -10.17
N THR A 8 -11.39 9.10 -10.24
CA THR A 8 -11.38 10.49 -9.75
C THR A 8 -11.23 11.51 -10.87
N GLN A 9 -11.55 12.77 -10.57
CA GLN A 9 -11.26 13.90 -11.46
C GLN A 9 -9.77 14.29 -11.51
N GLN A 10 -8.90 13.68 -10.67
CA GLN A 10 -7.48 14.04 -10.54
C GLN A 10 -6.58 13.27 -11.51
N HIS A 11 -6.81 13.43 -12.81
CA HIS A 11 -6.07 12.72 -13.86
C HIS A 11 -4.56 12.99 -13.83
N ASP A 12 -4.15 14.23 -13.56
CA ASP A 12 -2.73 14.61 -13.54
C ASP A 12 -1.97 13.91 -12.41
N LYS A 13 -2.59 13.81 -11.23
CA LYS A 13 -2.02 13.13 -10.08
C LYS A 13 -1.87 11.64 -10.34
N PHE A 14 -2.89 11.01 -10.92
CA PHE A 14 -2.82 9.59 -11.29
C PHE A 14 -1.71 9.34 -12.30
N ARG A 15 -1.58 10.21 -13.30
CA ARG A 15 -0.53 10.11 -14.31
C ARG A 15 0.87 10.28 -13.72
N GLN A 16 1.07 11.26 -12.84
CA GLN A 16 2.35 11.43 -12.12
C GLN A 16 2.73 10.20 -11.31
N ILE A 17 1.76 9.54 -10.67
CA ILE A 17 2.00 8.28 -9.95
C ILE A 17 2.44 7.19 -10.94
N CYS A 18 1.70 7.02 -12.04
CA CYS A 18 2.03 6.01 -13.05
C CYS A 18 3.43 6.23 -13.64
N ASP A 19 3.78 7.47 -13.97
CA ASP A 19 5.08 7.83 -14.52
C ASP A 19 6.19 7.62 -13.49
N LYS A 20 5.98 8.06 -12.24
CA LYS A 20 6.94 7.92 -11.14
C LYS A 20 7.31 6.46 -10.87
N TRP A 21 6.32 5.57 -10.90
CA TRP A 21 6.51 4.15 -10.63
C TRP A 21 6.69 3.31 -11.90
N GLN A 22 6.77 3.96 -13.06
CA GLN A 22 6.93 3.32 -14.38
C GLN A 22 5.89 2.21 -14.61
N LEU A 23 4.64 2.48 -14.23
CA LEU A 23 3.56 1.50 -14.34
C LEU A 23 3.15 1.34 -15.80
N VAL A 24 3.18 0.09 -16.27
CA VAL A 24 2.74 -0.27 -17.62
C VAL A 24 1.30 -0.79 -17.55
N GLU A 25 0.40 -0.09 -18.24
CA GLU A 25 -0.99 -0.50 -18.40
C GLU A 25 -1.08 -1.81 -19.19
N ASP A 26 -1.81 -2.78 -18.66
CA ASP A 26 -2.17 -4.01 -19.36
C ASP A 26 -3.61 -4.39 -19.04
N LYS A 27 -4.48 -4.28 -20.04
CA LYS A 27 -5.91 -4.59 -19.96
C LYS A 27 -6.22 -6.08 -19.79
N SER A 28 -5.24 -6.95 -20.00
CA SER A 28 -5.39 -8.39 -19.78
C SER A 28 -5.04 -8.83 -18.35
N SER A 29 -4.44 -7.94 -17.55
CA SER A 29 -4.05 -8.27 -16.18
C SER A 29 -5.29 -8.51 -15.31
N PRO A 30 -5.31 -9.56 -14.48
CA PRO A 30 -6.38 -9.81 -13.52
C PRO A 30 -6.36 -8.83 -12.34
N LEU A 31 -5.27 -8.07 -12.18
CA LEU A 31 -5.11 -7.04 -11.16
C LEU A 31 -5.32 -5.65 -11.76
N ALA A 32 -6.00 -4.80 -10.99
CA ALA A 32 -6.22 -3.40 -11.30
C ALA A 32 -5.78 -2.52 -10.14
N LEU A 33 -4.97 -1.51 -10.46
CA LEU A 33 -4.66 -0.41 -9.57
C LEU A 33 -5.67 0.72 -9.82
N VAL A 34 -6.48 1.00 -8.80
CA VAL A 34 -7.60 1.93 -8.88
C VAL A 34 -7.33 3.12 -7.97
N LEU A 35 -7.33 4.32 -8.54
CA LEU A 35 -7.37 5.55 -7.74
C LEU A 35 -8.83 5.94 -7.51
N THR A 36 -9.25 5.94 -6.25
CA THR A 36 -10.56 6.42 -5.79
C THR A 36 -10.39 7.80 -5.13
N GLU A 37 -11.50 8.48 -4.81
CA GLU A 37 -11.44 9.81 -4.16
C GLU A 37 -10.77 9.76 -2.79
N GLU A 38 -10.83 8.62 -2.12
CA GLU A 38 -10.27 8.43 -0.79
C GLU A 38 -8.79 7.97 -0.84
N ARG A 39 -8.46 7.04 -1.74
CA ARG A 39 -7.15 6.35 -1.70
C ARG A 39 -6.81 5.62 -3.00
N LEU A 40 -5.56 5.18 -3.08
CA LEU A 40 -5.10 4.23 -4.09
C LEU A 40 -5.28 2.80 -3.56
N GLU A 41 -5.96 1.95 -4.33
CA GLU A 41 -6.25 0.57 -3.93
C GLU A 41 -6.02 -0.43 -5.06
N LEU A 42 -5.69 -1.66 -4.68
CA LEU A 42 -5.48 -2.80 -5.56
C LEU A 42 -6.72 -3.68 -5.53
N ARG A 43 -7.31 -3.93 -6.70
CA ARG A 43 -8.46 -4.83 -6.88
C ARG A 43 -8.06 -6.03 -7.72
N LYS A 44 -8.53 -7.22 -7.35
CA LYS A 44 -8.48 -8.41 -8.20
C LYS A 44 -9.80 -8.51 -8.95
N LEU A 45 -9.76 -8.41 -10.28
CA LEU A 45 -10.95 -8.37 -11.13
C LEU A 45 -11.64 -9.72 -11.24
N ASP A 46 -10.88 -10.83 -11.16
CA ASP A 46 -11.43 -12.18 -11.22
C ASP A 46 -12.33 -12.53 -10.02
N GLU A 47 -12.06 -11.90 -8.87
CA GLU A 47 -12.76 -12.20 -7.61
C GLU A 47 -13.20 -10.91 -6.91
N PRO A 48 -14.26 -10.24 -7.40
CA PRO A 48 -14.72 -8.97 -6.84
C PRO A 48 -15.17 -9.07 -5.38
N LYS A 49 -15.45 -10.28 -4.89
CA LYS A 49 -15.85 -10.55 -3.50
C LYS A 49 -14.69 -10.48 -2.50
N LEU A 50 -13.44 -10.61 -2.94
CA LEU A 50 -12.26 -10.53 -2.07
C LEU A 50 -11.98 -9.10 -1.57
N GLY A 51 -12.65 -8.10 -2.16
CA GLY A 51 -12.52 -6.71 -1.77
C GLY A 51 -11.24 -6.05 -2.30
N ALA A 52 -11.15 -4.74 -2.09
CA ALA A 52 -9.98 -3.95 -2.46
C ALA A 52 -8.95 -3.94 -1.33
N ILE A 53 -7.66 -4.01 -1.67
CA ILE A 53 -6.55 -3.91 -0.73
C ILE A 53 -5.94 -2.52 -0.86
N ALA A 54 -5.82 -1.81 0.25
CA ALA A 54 -5.13 -0.53 0.30
C ALA A 54 -4.22 -0.45 1.51
N VAL A 55 -3.15 0.33 1.40
CA VAL A 55 -2.24 0.58 2.52
C VAL A 55 -2.79 1.73 3.35
N ASN A 56 -3.20 1.43 4.59
CA ASN A 56 -3.59 2.44 5.57
C ASN A 56 -2.64 2.39 6.77
N PHE A 57 -1.89 3.47 6.99
CA PHE A 57 -0.95 3.59 8.11
C PHE A 57 -1.56 4.25 9.36
N VAL A 58 -2.73 4.88 9.22
CA VAL A 58 -3.36 5.71 10.25
C VAL A 58 -4.41 4.94 11.02
N ASP A 59 -5.23 4.14 10.33
CA ASP A 59 -6.36 3.40 10.90
C ASP A 59 -6.29 1.88 10.65
N GLY A 60 -7.22 1.13 11.25
CA GLY A 60 -7.34 -0.32 11.07
C GLY A 60 -6.26 -1.16 11.76
N THR A 61 -5.93 -2.31 11.18
CA THR A 61 -5.01 -3.30 11.77
C THR A 61 -3.60 -2.74 12.04
N MET A 62 -3.12 -1.79 11.23
CA MET A 62 -1.83 -1.13 11.42
C MET A 62 -1.84 -0.20 12.65
N ALA A 63 -2.93 0.54 12.88
CA ALA A 63 -3.11 1.36 14.08
C ALA A 63 -3.17 0.49 15.35
N HIS A 64 -3.84 -0.66 15.26
CA HIS A 64 -3.86 -1.65 16.34
C HIS A 64 -2.47 -2.25 16.60
N ARG A 65 -1.70 -2.59 15.55
CA ARG A 65 -0.32 -3.09 15.69
C ARG A 65 0.61 -2.04 16.30
N ARG A 66 0.46 -0.77 15.96
CA ARG A 66 1.23 0.31 16.61
C ARG A 66 0.93 0.41 18.11
N LYS A 67 -0.34 0.23 18.52
CA LYS A 67 -0.76 0.33 19.92
C LYS A 67 -0.44 -0.94 20.74
N PHE A 68 -0.58 -2.13 20.16
CA PHE A 68 -0.55 -3.41 20.89
C PHE A 68 0.45 -4.45 20.35
N GLY A 69 1.12 -4.20 19.22
CA GLY A 69 2.08 -5.14 18.62
C GLY A 69 3.38 -5.33 19.40
N GLY A 70 3.62 -4.51 20.42
CA GLY A 70 4.81 -4.62 21.28
C GLY A 70 5.95 -3.67 20.87
N GLY A 71 5.83 -2.94 19.76
CA GLY A 71 6.74 -1.86 19.35
C GLY A 71 8.20 -2.32 19.33
N ARG A 72 9.02 -1.81 20.26
CA ARG A 72 10.43 -2.21 20.42
C ARG A 72 10.63 -3.66 20.86
N GLY A 73 9.57 -4.31 21.34
CA GLY A 73 9.54 -5.71 21.76
C GLY A 73 9.24 -6.71 20.64
N GLU A 74 8.82 -6.26 19.45
CA GLU A 74 8.56 -7.15 18.31
C GLU A 74 9.84 -7.85 17.83
N ALA A 75 9.71 -9.08 17.32
CA ALA A 75 10.83 -9.86 16.79
C ALA A 75 11.62 -9.09 15.72
N VAL A 76 10.90 -8.37 14.84
CA VAL A 76 11.53 -7.51 13.82
C VAL A 76 12.33 -6.38 14.47
N ALA A 77 11.79 -5.69 15.48
CA ALA A 77 12.48 -4.60 16.17
C ALA A 77 13.74 -5.05 16.93
N LYS A 78 13.71 -6.27 17.48
CA LYS A 78 14.88 -6.90 18.12
C LYS A 78 15.93 -7.31 17.09
N ALA A 79 15.52 -7.86 15.96
CA ALA A 79 16.41 -8.28 14.88
C ALA A 79 17.19 -7.11 14.26
N VAL A 80 16.60 -5.92 14.21
CA VAL A 80 17.27 -4.69 13.75
C VAL A 80 17.94 -3.89 14.88
N ALA A 81 18.13 -4.48 16.06
CA ALA A 81 18.84 -3.89 17.20
C ALA A 81 18.31 -2.51 17.66
N LEU A 82 16.99 -2.28 17.67
CA LEU A 82 16.36 -1.04 18.15
C LEU A 82 16.35 -0.90 19.68
N LYS A 83 17.46 -1.24 20.34
CA LYS A 83 17.72 -0.99 21.76
C LYS A 83 18.57 0.27 21.87
N GLY A 84 18.22 1.14 22.83
CA GLY A 84 18.67 2.53 22.88
C GLY A 84 20.16 2.74 22.57
N ILE A 85 20.41 3.57 21.55
CA ILE A 85 21.68 4.25 21.27
C ILE A 85 22.92 3.33 21.28
N ILE A 86 22.95 2.31 20.43
CA ILE A 86 24.24 1.78 19.96
C ILE A 86 24.14 1.53 18.46
N CYS A 87 24.27 2.62 17.69
CA CYS A 87 24.76 2.53 16.32
C CYS A 87 26.26 2.22 16.43
N GLN A 88 26.64 0.97 16.22
CA GLN A 88 27.96 0.61 15.70
C GLN A 88 27.71 -0.09 14.37
N LEU A 89 27.53 0.72 13.33
CA LEU A 89 27.82 0.35 11.95
C LEU A 89 29.15 1.01 11.58
#